data_AF-A0AAT9LVU1-F1
#
_entry.id   AF-A0AAT9LVU1-F1
#
_cell.length_a   1.000
_cell.length_b   1.000
_cell.length_c   1.000
_cell.angle_alpha   90.00
_cell.angle_beta   90.00
_cell.angle_gamma   90.00
#
_symmetry.space_group_name_H-M   'P 1'
#
loop_
_entity.id
_entity.type
_entity.pdbx_description
1 polymer ?
#
loop_
_entity_poly.entity_id
_entity_poly.type
_entity_poly.pdbx_seq_one_letter_code
_entity_poly.pdbx_strand_id
1 'polypeptide(L)'
;MAQDKGESVLAERLDGLFRSSRPRGRTWTNDEVATELKAVNPGLRVSGAYLSALRTGKRERPSRELLDALAAFFGVAPAYFYDRDHADQTSRQLAMLDELHQAGVRSIALRAVGLPPESLDAVTAVLDQIRKLQGLPPVDD
;
A
#
# COMPACT_ATOMS: atom_id res chain seq x y z
N MET A 1 41.98 -1.72 -4.17
CA MET A 1 40.95 -1.62 -3.12
C MET A 1 39.72 -0.99 -3.75
N ALA A 2 38.82 -1.80 -4.29
CA ALA A 2 37.60 -1.33 -4.92
C ALA A 2 36.45 -1.87 -4.07
N GLN A 3 35.73 -0.97 -3.40
CA GLN A 3 34.53 -1.32 -2.67
C GLN A 3 33.45 -1.72 -3.67
N ASP A 4 32.99 -2.94 -3.48
CA ASP A 4 31.92 -3.62 -4.18
C ASP A 4 30.65 -2.76 -4.17
N LYS A 5 30.11 -2.50 -5.37
CA LYS A 5 28.97 -1.63 -5.61
C LYS A 5 27.69 -2.44 -5.36
N GLY A 6 27.50 -2.87 -4.12
CA GLY A 6 26.23 -3.41 -3.68
C GLY A 6 25.18 -2.32 -3.78
N GLU A 7 24.36 -2.36 -4.83
CA GLU A 7 23.23 -1.45 -4.98
C GLU A 7 22.39 -1.50 -3.69
N SER A 8 22.11 -0.31 -3.15
CA SER A 8 21.40 -0.19 -1.89
C SER A 8 19.97 -0.70 -2.10
N VAL A 9 19.61 -1.79 -1.40
CA VAL A 9 18.26 -2.39 -1.44
C VAL A 9 17.17 -1.35 -1.21
N LEU A 10 17.44 -0.40 -0.31
CA LEU A 10 16.57 0.75 -0.05
C LEU A 10 16.37 1.61 -1.31
N ALA A 11 17.45 1.95 -2.00
CA ALA A 11 17.43 2.79 -3.19
C ALA A 11 16.64 2.13 -4.32
N GLU A 12 16.92 0.85 -4.62
CA GLU A 12 16.22 0.07 -5.64
C GLU A 12 14.71 -0.03 -5.36
N ARG A 13 14.35 -0.38 -4.13
CA ARG A 13 12.95 -0.56 -3.72
C ARG A 13 12.18 0.74 -3.71
N LEU A 14 12.78 1.80 -3.16
CA LEU A 14 12.18 3.13 -3.17
C LEU A 14 11.98 3.62 -4.61
N ASP A 15 12.96 3.45 -5.49
CA ASP A 15 12.83 3.82 -6.90
C ASP A 15 11.76 2.98 -7.64
N GLY A 16 11.64 1.70 -7.29
CA GLY A 16 10.56 0.82 -7.75
C GLY A 16 9.17 1.35 -7.38
N LEU A 17 8.95 1.75 -6.12
CA LEU A 17 7.68 2.30 -5.66
C LEU A 17 7.32 3.61 -6.37
N PHE A 18 8.28 4.49 -6.63
CA PHE A 18 8.05 5.72 -7.40
C PHE A 18 7.62 5.46 -8.85
N ARG A 19 8.00 4.31 -9.42
CA ARG A 19 7.64 3.91 -10.79
C ARG A 19 6.28 3.21 -10.88
N SER A 20 5.84 2.48 -9.85
CA SER A 20 4.64 1.63 -9.90
C SER A 20 3.35 2.24 -9.34
N SER A 21 3.43 3.30 -8.54
CA SER A 21 2.37 3.71 -7.61
C SER A 21 1.28 4.67 -8.15
N ARG A 22 1.16 4.91 -9.46
CA ARG A 22 0.07 5.74 -10.02
C ARG A 22 -0.65 5.11 -11.21
N PRO A 23 -1.99 5.07 -11.23
CA PRO A 23 -2.76 4.75 -12.43
C PRO A 23 -2.62 5.89 -13.45
N ARG A 24 -2.55 5.55 -14.75
CA ARG A 24 -2.37 6.46 -15.91
C ARG A 24 -0.94 6.83 -16.31
N GLY A 25 0.06 6.09 -15.85
CA GLY A 25 1.42 6.13 -16.44
C GLY A 25 2.25 7.36 -16.09
N ARG A 26 1.85 8.17 -15.10
CA ARG A 26 2.63 9.29 -14.59
C ARG A 26 3.33 8.89 -13.29
N THR A 27 4.65 9.00 -13.24
CA THR A 27 5.43 8.75 -12.02
C THR A 27 5.30 9.90 -11.03
N TRP A 28 5.41 9.60 -9.73
CA TRP A 28 5.52 10.63 -8.72
C TRP A 28 6.84 11.38 -8.86
N THR A 29 6.79 12.70 -8.72
CA THR A 29 8.02 13.48 -8.55
C THR A 29 8.47 13.47 -7.09
N ASN A 30 9.76 13.68 -6.85
CA ASN A 30 10.28 13.72 -5.47
C ASN A 30 9.67 14.88 -4.67
N ASP A 31 9.40 16.01 -5.31
CA ASP A 31 8.83 17.19 -4.64
C ASP A 31 7.34 17.00 -4.33
N GLU A 32 6.59 16.31 -5.20
CA GLU A 32 5.20 15.93 -4.92
C GLU A 32 5.14 15.04 -3.67
N VAL A 33 5.91 13.95 -3.62
CA VAL A 33 5.92 13.05 -2.46
C VAL A 33 6.38 13.77 -1.19
N ALA A 34 7.44 14.59 -1.27
CA ALA A 34 7.89 15.34 -0.10
C ALA A 34 6.81 16.33 0.42
N THR A 35 6.00 16.89 -0.48
CA THR A 35 4.89 17.78 -0.11
C THR A 35 3.76 17.01 0.56
N GLU A 36 3.34 15.87 -0.01
CA GLU A 36 2.30 15.01 0.57
C GLU A 36 2.70 14.49 1.96
N LEU A 37 3.95 14.03 2.11
CA LEU A 37 4.45 13.56 3.40
C LEU A 37 4.45 14.67 4.47
N LYS A 38 4.76 15.91 4.07
CA LYS A 38 4.71 17.07 4.98
C LYS A 38 3.30 17.53 5.30
N ALA A 39 2.36 17.35 4.38
CA ALA A 39 0.95 17.65 4.64
C ALA A 39 0.40 16.75 5.75
N VAL A 40 0.83 15.48 5.80
CA VAL A 40 0.45 14.52 6.85
C VAL A 40 1.28 14.74 8.14
N ASN A 41 2.59 14.99 8.01
CA ASN A 41 3.48 15.24 9.16
C ASN A 41 4.38 16.46 8.90
N PRO A 42 3.97 17.67 9.33
CA PRO A 42 4.73 18.90 9.12
C PRO A 42 6.13 18.91 9.77
N GLY A 43 6.34 18.09 10.81
CA GLY A 43 7.63 17.97 11.49
C GLY A 43 8.64 17.09 10.75
N LEU A 44 8.20 16.37 9.71
CA LEU A 44 9.03 15.42 9.00
C LEU A 44 10.13 16.13 8.20
N ARG A 45 11.39 15.79 8.50
CA ARG A 45 12.55 16.31 7.79
C ARG A 45 12.75 15.60 6.44
N VAL A 46 11.95 16.02 5.46
CA VAL A 46 11.99 15.49 4.08
C VAL A 46 12.06 16.61 3.04
N SER A 47 12.72 16.36 1.92
CA SER A 47 12.76 17.24 0.75
C SER A 47 12.89 16.40 -0.52
N GLY A 48 12.50 16.94 -1.68
CA GLY A 48 12.65 16.20 -2.93
C GLY A 48 14.11 15.89 -3.26
N ALA A 49 15.04 16.79 -2.94
CA ALA A 49 16.47 16.54 -3.05
C ALA A 49 16.94 15.38 -2.15
N TYR A 50 16.41 15.28 -0.93
CA TYR A 50 16.74 14.18 -0.02
C TYR A 50 16.18 12.84 -0.52
N LEU A 51 14.94 12.81 -1.00
CA LEU A 51 14.34 11.62 -1.62
C LEU A 51 15.09 11.17 -2.87
N SER A 52 15.54 12.12 -3.71
CA SER A 52 16.41 11.83 -4.85
C SER A 52 17.73 11.18 -4.43
N ALA A 53 18.35 11.70 -3.36
CA ALA A 53 19.58 11.14 -2.82
C ALA A 53 19.39 9.73 -2.23
N LEU A 54 18.23 9.45 -1.62
CA LEU A 54 17.87 8.11 -1.15
C LEU A 54 17.64 7.13 -2.31
N ARG A 55 16.87 7.54 -3.33
CA ARG A 55 16.58 6.72 -4.53
C ARG A 55 17.81 6.39 -5.37
N THR A 56 18.84 7.24 -5.32
CA THR A 56 20.10 7.03 -6.05
C THR A 56 21.19 6.38 -5.19
N GLY A 57 20.89 6.02 -3.93
CA GLY A 57 21.86 5.45 -3.00
C GLY A 57 22.93 6.43 -2.50
N LYS A 58 22.90 7.71 -2.90
CA LYS A 58 23.82 8.75 -2.37
C LYS A 58 23.62 8.97 -0.87
N ARG A 59 22.43 8.65 -0.36
CA ARG A 59 22.11 8.58 1.07
C ARG A 59 21.44 7.24 1.34
N GLU A 60 21.80 6.64 2.47
CA GLU A 60 21.33 5.28 2.80
C GLU A 60 20.74 5.18 4.20
N ARG A 61 20.86 6.24 5.02
CA ARG A 61 20.40 6.27 6.42
C ARG A 61 19.27 7.28 6.61
N PRO A 62 18.05 7.01 6.10
CA PRO A 62 16.86 7.77 6.47
C PRO A 62 16.49 7.50 7.93
N SER A 63 15.72 8.41 8.54
CA SER A 63 15.11 8.14 9.84
C SER A 63 14.04 7.06 9.72
N ARG A 64 13.80 6.35 10.83
CA ARG A 64 12.68 5.40 10.93
C ARG A 64 11.34 6.08 10.60
N GLU A 65 11.13 7.27 11.16
CA GLU A 65 9.93 8.08 10.93
C GLU A 65 9.68 8.38 9.44
N LEU A 66 10.74 8.66 8.67
CA LEU A 66 10.62 8.87 7.22
C LEU A 66 10.27 7.58 6.48
N LEU A 67 10.85 6.45 6.89
CA LEU A 67 10.55 5.16 6.27
C LEU A 67 9.12 4.70 6.56
N ASP A 68 8.63 4.91 7.78
CA ASP A 68 7.24 4.63 8.15
C ASP A 68 6.27 5.51 7.34
N ALA A 69 6.58 6.80 7.19
CA ALA A 69 5.78 7.72 6.40
C ALA A 69 5.76 7.36 4.90
N LEU A 70 6.90 6.97 4.33
CA LEU A 70 7.00 6.48 2.95
C LEU A 70 6.23 5.16 2.76
N ALA A 71 6.32 4.24 3.72
CA ALA A 71 5.62 2.98 3.69
C ALA A 71 4.10 3.20 3.67
N ALA A 72 3.60 4.06 4.56
CA ALA A 72 2.19 4.46 4.60
C ALA A 72 1.74 5.13 3.30
N PHE A 73 2.56 6.03 2.74
CA PHE A 73 2.25 6.73 1.49
C PHE A 73 2.12 5.76 0.29
N PHE A 74 3.02 4.79 0.18
CA PHE A 74 3.01 3.81 -0.91
C PHE A 74 2.18 2.56 -0.64
N GLY A 75 1.55 2.45 0.54
CA GLY A 75 0.73 1.31 0.92
C GLY A 75 1.51 0.00 1.12
N VAL A 76 2.75 0.08 1.59
CA VAL A 76 3.62 -1.08 1.88
C VAL A 76 3.97 -1.15 3.37
N ALA A 77 4.46 -2.29 3.85
CA ALA A 77 4.97 -2.41 5.20
C ALA A 77 6.36 -1.74 5.34
N PRO A 78 6.71 -1.08 6.47
CA PRO A 78 8.04 -0.49 6.65
C PRO A 78 9.21 -1.47 6.47
N ALA A 79 8.98 -2.75 6.81
CA ALA A 79 9.91 -3.86 6.58
C ALA A 79 10.33 -4.02 5.12
N TYR A 80 9.52 -3.53 4.17
CA TYR A 80 9.82 -3.52 2.74
C TYR A 80 11.15 -2.85 2.42
N PHE A 81 11.59 -1.85 3.19
CA PHE A 81 12.82 -1.13 2.88
C PHE A 81 14.11 -1.78 3.41
N TYR A 82 13.99 -2.85 4.22
CA TYR A 82 15.13 -3.38 4.99
C TYR A 82 15.62 -4.77 4.56
N ASP A 83 14.77 -5.59 3.95
CA ASP A 83 15.08 -7.02 3.83
C ASP A 83 14.81 -7.61 2.45
N ARG A 84 15.81 -8.28 1.86
CA ARG A 84 15.69 -9.00 0.58
C ARG A 84 14.76 -10.22 0.71
N ASP A 85 14.72 -10.87 1.87
CA ASP A 85 14.08 -12.19 2.01
C ASP A 85 12.73 -12.18 2.74
N HIS A 86 12.46 -11.23 3.65
CA HIS A 86 11.21 -11.24 4.46
C HIS A 86 10.01 -10.52 3.84
N ALA A 87 10.23 -9.61 2.89
CA ALA A 87 9.13 -8.84 2.28
C ALA A 87 8.21 -9.72 1.42
N ASP A 88 8.77 -10.73 0.76
CA ASP A 88 8.03 -11.55 -0.19
C ASP A 88 7.02 -12.48 0.49
N GLN A 89 7.35 -13.05 1.65
CA GLN A 89 6.46 -14.03 2.27
C GLN A 89 5.23 -13.40 2.91
N THR A 90 5.38 -12.29 3.62
CA THR A 90 4.25 -11.59 4.24
C THR A 90 3.37 -10.91 3.18
N SER A 91 3.97 -10.26 2.17
CA SER A 91 3.20 -9.64 1.08
C SER A 91 2.50 -10.68 0.21
N ARG A 92 3.12 -11.83 -0.09
CA ARG A 92 2.44 -12.94 -0.78
C ARG A 92 1.31 -13.54 0.07
N GLN A 93 1.51 -13.66 1.38
CA GLN A 93 0.45 -14.12 2.29
C GLN A 93 -0.74 -13.15 2.33
N LEU A 94 -0.48 -11.84 2.41
CA LEU A 94 -1.53 -10.82 2.38
C LEU A 94 -2.25 -10.77 1.02
N ALA A 95 -1.51 -10.89 -0.10
CA ALA A 95 -2.09 -10.97 -1.43
C ALA A 95 -2.95 -12.23 -1.60
N MET A 96 -2.49 -13.37 -1.08
CA MET A 96 -3.27 -14.62 -1.08
C MET A 96 -4.54 -14.51 -0.22
N LEU A 97 -4.45 -13.86 0.94
CA LEU A 97 -5.63 -13.60 1.79
C LEU A 97 -6.63 -12.68 1.09
N ASP A 98 -6.16 -11.64 0.40
CA ASP A 98 -7.03 -10.76 -0.38
C ASP A 98 -7.68 -11.52 -1.55
N GLU A 99 -6.94 -12.35 -2.28
CA GLU A 99 -7.50 -13.20 -3.33
C GLU A 99 -8.57 -14.16 -2.81
N LEU A 100 -8.37 -14.75 -1.63
CA LEU A 100 -9.35 -15.62 -0.97
C LEU A 100 -10.59 -14.83 -0.52
N HIS A 101 -10.41 -13.62 0.02
CA HIS A 101 -11.53 -12.74 0.36
C HIS A 101 -12.35 -12.37 -0.90
N GLN A 102 -11.67 -11.98 -1.99
CA GLN A 102 -12.31 -11.66 -3.26
C GLN A 102 -13.04 -12.86 -3.88
N ALA A 103 -12.49 -14.07 -3.73
CA ALA A 103 -13.17 -15.29 -4.13
C ALA A 103 -14.46 -15.53 -3.32
N GLY A 104 -14.43 -15.27 -2.02
CA GLY A 104 -15.62 -15.30 -1.15
C GLY A 104 -16.70 -14.32 -1.59
N VAL A 105 -16.33 -13.07 -1.87
CA VAL A 105 -17.26 -12.04 -2.37
C VAL A 105 -17.90 -12.46 -3.70
N ARG A 106 -17.10 -12.94 -4.66
CA ARG A 106 -17.62 -13.46 -5.94
C ARG A 106 -18.58 -14.64 -5.76
N SER A 107 -18.29 -15.52 -4.80
CA SER A 107 -19.12 -16.68 -4.47
C SER A 107 -20.51 -16.28 -3.94
N ILE A 108 -20.59 -15.20 -3.16
CA ILE A 108 -21.85 -14.62 -2.68
C ILE A 108 -22.60 -13.98 -3.86
N ALA A 109 -21.92 -13.16 -4.67
CA ALA A 109 -22.52 -12.51 -5.83
C ALA A 109 -23.15 -13.52 -6.81
N LEU A 110 -22.45 -14.62 -7.11
CA LEU A 110 -22.96 -15.68 -7.98
C LEU A 110 -24.21 -16.39 -7.42
N ARG A 111 -24.34 -16.49 -6.09
CA ARG A 111 -25.54 -17.05 -5.45
C ARG A 111 -26.71 -16.08 -5.41
N ALA A 112 -26.42 -14.78 -5.44
CA ALA A 112 -27.44 -13.74 -5.51
C ALA A 112 -28.08 -13.66 -6.91
N VAL A 113 -27.38 -14.14 -7.96
CA VAL A 113 -27.91 -14.17 -9.33
C VAL A 113 -29.19 -14.99 -9.40
N GLY A 114 -30.27 -14.36 -9.86
CA GLY A 114 -31.57 -15.00 -10.06
C GLY A 114 -32.50 -15.01 -8.84
N LEU A 115 -32.07 -14.43 -7.72
CA LEU A 115 -32.98 -14.18 -6.60
C LEU A 115 -34.00 -13.08 -6.97
N PRO A 116 -35.27 -13.21 -6.54
CA PRO A 116 -36.26 -12.17 -6.72
C PRO A 116 -35.93 -10.96 -5.82
N PRO A 117 -36.40 -9.74 -6.16
CA PRO A 117 -36.03 -8.51 -5.47
C PRO A 117 -36.23 -8.56 -3.95
N GLU A 118 -37.34 -9.14 -3.49
CA GLU A 118 -37.66 -9.21 -2.06
C GLU A 118 -36.67 -10.10 -1.29
N SER A 119 -36.10 -11.11 -1.96
CA SER A 119 -35.07 -11.97 -1.38
C SER A 119 -33.69 -11.32 -1.38
N LEU A 120 -33.40 -10.48 -2.38
CA LEU A 120 -32.18 -9.68 -2.39
C LEU A 120 -32.17 -8.66 -1.26
N ASP A 121 -33.28 -7.96 -1.03
CA ASP A 121 -33.43 -7.00 0.07
C ASP A 121 -33.18 -7.65 1.44
N ALA A 122 -33.71 -8.88 1.63
CA ALA A 122 -33.48 -9.64 2.86
C ALA A 122 -32.00 -10.02 3.04
N VAL A 123 -31.31 -10.43 1.97
CA VAL A 123 -29.87 -10.73 2.01
C VAL A 123 -29.06 -9.48 2.30
N THR A 124 -29.38 -8.34 1.67
CA THR A 124 -28.73 -7.05 1.92
C THR A 124 -28.88 -6.62 3.37
N ALA A 125 -30.09 -6.69 3.93
CA ALA A 125 -30.33 -6.35 5.33
C ALA A 125 -29.52 -7.21 6.32
N VAL A 126 -29.36 -8.51 6.03
CA VAL A 126 -28.51 -9.39 6.84
C VAL A 126 -27.03 -9.00 6.73
N LEU A 127 -26.55 -8.70 5.52
CA LEU A 127 -25.17 -8.24 5.30
C LEU A 127 -24.90 -6.92 6.04
N ASP A 128 -25.81 -5.95 6.00
CA ASP A 128 -25.69 -4.68 6.70
C ASP A 128 -25.65 -4.84 8.22
N GLN A 129 -26.47 -5.73 8.75
CA GLN A 129 -26.45 -6.03 10.18
C GLN A 129 -25.12 -6.66 10.60
N ILE A 130 -24.57 -7.58 9.79
CA ILE A 130 -23.24 -8.15 10.03
C ILE A 130 -22.16 -7.05 9.98
N ARG A 131 -22.20 -6.15 8.99
CA ARG A 131 -21.27 -5.02 8.89
C ARG A 131 -21.30 -4.15 10.13
N LYS A 132 -22.50 -3.81 10.62
CA LYS A 132 -22.70 -3.01 11.83
C LYS A 132 -22.11 -3.68 13.06
N LEU A 133 -22.33 -4.99 13.23
CA LEU A 133 -21.75 -5.77 14.34
C LEU A 133 -20.23 -5.81 14.30
N GLN A 134 -19.63 -5.76 13.10
CA GLN A 134 -18.19 -5.71 12.88
C GLN A 134 -17.62 -4.27 12.88
N GLY A 135 -18.45 -3.24 13.13
CA GLY A 135 -18.01 -1.84 13.12
C GLY A 135 -17.60 -1.30 11.74
N LEU A 136 -18.05 -1.95 10.66
CA LEU A 136 -17.77 -1.51 9.29
C LEU A 136 -18.71 -0.36 8.89
N PRO A 137 -18.25 0.58 8.03
CA PRO A 137 -19.09 1.68 7.56
C PRO A 137 -20.29 1.14 6.76
N PRO A 138 -21.41 1.87 6.73
CA PRO A 138 -22.51 1.54 5.83
C PRO A 138 -22.05 1.56 4.37
N VAL A 139 -22.72 0.80 3.51
CA VAL A 139 -22.57 0.90 2.06
C VAL A 139 -23.66 1.81 1.57
N ASP A 140 -23.29 2.90 0.89
CA ASP A 140 -24.25 3.77 0.22
C ASP A 140 -24.54 3.17 -1.17
N ASP A 141 -25.84 3.01 -1.49
CA ASP A 141 -26.32 2.57 -2.81
C ASP A 141 -26.19 3.65 -3.90
#